data_AF-A0A929WAM2-F1
#
_entry.id   AF-A0A929WAM2-F1
#
_cell.length_a   1.000
_cell.length_b   1.000
_cell.length_c   1.000
_cell.angle_alpha   90.00
_cell.angle_beta   90.00
_cell.angle_gamma   90.00
#
_symmetry.space_group_name_H-M   'P 1'
#
loop_
_entity.id
_entity.type
_entity.pdbx_description
1 polymer ?
#
loop_
_entity_poly.entity_id
_entity_poly.type
_entity_poly.pdbx_seq_one_letter_code
_entity_poly.pdbx_strand_id
1 'polypeptide(L)'
;GSSEEITQRLLELAKSVSNQVHILDSERRKTLHLAAVFACNFVNHLYDVASSLLETKNLSPQWLLPLISETAKKVADLSPHDAQTGPARRGDRRVMEAHLMQLESHSEWKKLYEVLSDSIFHQFHHD
;
A
#
# COMPACT_ATOMS: atom_id res chain seq x y z
N GLY A 1 9.09 24.70 13.69
CA GLY A 1 8.93 25.13 15.09
C GLY A 1 8.00 26.32 15.15
N SER A 2 7.63 26.77 16.34
CA SER A 2 6.82 27.99 16.53
C SER A 2 7.63 29.29 16.39
N SER A 3 8.97 29.19 16.34
CA SER A 3 9.90 30.26 16.02
C SER A 3 11.09 29.74 15.19
N GLU A 4 11.93 30.64 14.69
CA GLU A 4 13.17 30.30 13.97
C GLU A 4 14.16 29.54 14.87
N GLU A 5 14.40 30.05 16.09
CA GLU A 5 15.27 29.40 17.08
C GLU A 5 14.80 27.97 17.40
N ILE A 6 13.50 27.76 17.64
CA ILE A 6 12.94 26.43 17.90
C ILE A 6 13.10 25.53 16.68
N THR A 7 12.92 26.08 15.48
CA THR A 7 13.10 25.31 14.24
C THR A 7 14.55 24.85 14.09
N GLN A 8 15.52 25.71 14.38
CA GLN A 8 16.94 25.35 14.31
C GLN A 8 17.31 24.25 15.31
N ARG A 9 16.85 24.34 16.56
CA ARG A 9 17.08 23.29 17.57
C ARG A 9 16.45 21.96 17.19
N LEU A 10 15.24 21.98 16.62
CA LEU A 10 14.58 20.77 16.12
C LEU A 10 15.32 20.16 14.92
N LEU A 11 15.89 20.99 14.04
CA LEU A 11 16.71 20.50 12.93
C LEU A 11 17.99 19.83 13.41
N GLU A 12 18.68 20.42 14.37
CA GLU A 12 19.89 19.83 14.96
C GLU A 12 19.60 18.48 15.61
N LEU A 13 18.50 18.40 16.37
CA LEU A 13 18.03 17.14 16.95
C LEU A 13 17.64 16.12 15.88
N ALA A 14 16.89 16.51 14.86
CA ALA A 14 16.49 15.58 13.80
C ALA A 14 17.70 15.05 13.02
N LYS A 15 18.69 15.91 12.77
CA LYS A 15 19.93 15.55 12.05
C LYS A 15 20.85 14.63 12.86
N SER A 16 20.74 14.60 14.19
CA SER A 16 21.50 13.63 14.99
C SER A 16 20.92 12.21 14.91
N VAL A 17 19.68 12.06 14.42
CA VAL A 17 18.98 10.77 14.28
C VAL A 17 18.92 10.30 12.82
N SER A 18 18.74 11.23 11.87
CA SER A 18 18.55 10.92 10.45
C SER A 18 19.36 11.85 9.55
N ASN A 19 19.92 11.28 8.48
CA ASN A 19 20.56 12.05 7.42
C ASN A 19 19.56 12.71 6.45
N GLN A 20 18.27 12.36 6.55
CA GLN A 20 17.19 12.91 5.72
C GLN A 20 16.25 13.73 6.61
N VAL A 21 16.45 15.04 6.60
CA VAL A 21 15.65 16.00 7.39
C VAL A 21 15.17 17.10 6.46
N HIS A 22 13.84 17.31 6.42
CA HIS A 22 13.19 18.29 5.56
C HIS A 22 12.27 19.19 6.39
N ILE A 23 12.32 20.50 6.15
CA ILE A 23 11.34 21.45 6.68
C ILE A 23 10.13 21.45 5.74
N LEU A 24 8.95 21.18 6.30
CA LEU A 24 7.68 21.23 5.59
C LEU A 24 6.69 22.11 6.35
N ASP A 25 5.88 22.87 5.61
CA ASP A 25 4.70 23.55 6.16
C ASP A 25 3.60 22.55 6.54
N SER A 26 2.54 23.03 7.18
CA SER A 26 1.46 22.19 7.68
C SER A 26 0.69 21.46 6.57
N GLU A 27 0.48 22.09 5.41
CA GLU A 27 -0.26 21.48 4.31
C GLU A 27 0.55 20.35 3.67
N ARG A 28 1.84 20.60 3.39
CA ARG A 28 2.74 19.57 2.86
C ARG A 28 2.89 18.39 3.82
N ARG A 29 2.95 18.64 5.14
CA ARG A 29 2.96 17.56 6.14
C ARG A 29 1.69 16.72 6.12
N LYS A 30 0.51 17.34 5.95
CA LYS A 30 -0.76 16.60 5.83
C LYS A 30 -0.77 15.72 4.58
N THR A 31 -0.33 16.24 3.43
CA THR A 31 -0.23 15.46 2.20
C THR A 31 0.72 14.29 2.35
N LEU A 32 1.91 14.51 2.92
CA LEU A 32 2.87 13.44 3.19
C LEU A 32 2.30 12.37 4.11
N HIS A 33 1.59 12.79 5.17
CA HIS A 33 0.94 11.86 6.09
C HIS A 33 -0.14 11.01 5.39
N LEU A 34 -0.98 11.63 4.56
CA LEU A 34 -1.98 10.91 3.78
C LEU A 34 -1.33 9.90 2.82
N ALA A 35 -0.27 10.29 2.12
CA ALA A 35 0.48 9.37 1.26
C ALA A 35 1.07 8.18 2.05
N ALA A 36 1.58 8.43 3.26
CA ALA A 36 2.09 7.38 4.14
C ALA A 36 0.97 6.44 4.64
N VAL A 37 -0.25 6.94 4.85
CA VAL A 37 -1.41 6.09 5.18
C VAL A 37 -1.69 5.09 4.05
N PHE A 38 -1.67 5.54 2.79
CA PHE A 38 -1.81 4.64 1.64
C PHE A 38 -0.64 3.64 1.55
N ALA A 39 0.60 4.12 1.63
CA ALA A 39 1.79 3.30 1.40
C ALA A 39 2.07 2.28 2.52
N CYS A 40 1.70 2.60 3.76
CA CYS A 40 2.07 1.80 4.93
C CYS A 40 0.84 1.23 5.65
N ASN A 41 -0.14 2.08 6.00
CA ASN A 41 -1.24 1.63 6.87
C ASN A 41 -2.25 0.76 6.11
N PHE A 42 -2.71 1.22 4.95
CA PHE A 42 -3.64 0.43 4.13
C PHE A 42 -2.98 -0.86 3.63
N VAL A 43 -1.72 -0.78 3.19
CA VAL A 43 -0.94 -1.95 2.78
C VAL A 43 -0.82 -2.97 3.92
N ASN A 44 -0.54 -2.54 5.15
CA ASN A 44 -0.52 -3.46 6.30
C ASN A 44 -1.88 -4.11 6.56
N HIS A 45 -2.99 -3.38 6.42
CA HIS A 45 -4.32 -3.96 6.52
C HIS A 45 -4.58 -5.01 5.42
N LEU A 46 -4.06 -4.80 4.20
CA LEU A 46 -4.15 -5.81 3.14
C LEU A 46 -3.34 -7.07 3.46
N TYR A 47 -2.23 -6.96 4.20
CA TYR A 47 -1.51 -8.13 4.72
C TYR A 47 -2.33 -8.91 5.74
N ASP A 48 -3.07 -8.22 6.61
CA ASP A 48 -3.96 -8.82 7.61
C ASP A 48 -5.14 -9.55 6.95
N VAL A 49 -5.79 -8.92 5.95
CA VAL A 49 -6.84 -9.56 5.13
C VAL A 49 -6.30 -10.81 4.43
N ALA A 50 -5.13 -10.72 3.79
CA ALA A 50 -4.53 -11.86 3.10
C ALA A 50 -4.14 -13.00 4.06
N SER A 51 -3.63 -12.66 5.24
CA SER A 51 -3.30 -13.64 6.29
C SER A 51 -4.55 -14.36 6.78
N SER A 52 -5.60 -13.60 7.09
CA SER A 52 -6.89 -14.14 7.54
C SER A 52 -7.51 -15.06 6.48
N LEU A 53 -7.43 -14.69 5.20
CA LEU A 53 -7.91 -15.53 4.09
C LEU A 53 -7.19 -16.88 4.04
N LEU A 54 -5.86 -16.90 4.18
CA LEU A 54 -5.08 -18.15 4.22
C LEU A 54 -5.46 -19.03 5.42
N GLU A 55 -5.65 -18.42 6.59
CA GLU A 55 -6.04 -19.13 7.81
C GLU A 55 -7.42 -19.78 7.68
N THR A 56 -8.37 -19.19 6.95
CA THR A 56 -9.67 -19.85 6.66
C THR A 56 -9.53 -21.19 5.92
N LYS A 57 -8.37 -21.42 5.29
CA LYS A 57 -8.02 -22.63 4.56
C LYS A 57 -6.93 -23.45 5.25
N ASN A 58 -6.61 -23.15 6.52
CA ASN A 58 -5.53 -23.76 7.29
C ASN A 58 -4.15 -23.64 6.61
N LEU A 59 -3.93 -22.55 5.87
CA LEU A 59 -2.65 -22.22 5.24
C LEU A 59 -1.87 -21.23 6.10
N SER A 60 -0.54 -21.29 6.01
CA SER A 60 0.37 -20.48 6.82
C SER A 60 0.53 -19.07 6.24
N PRO A 61 0.24 -17.99 7.00
CA PRO A 61 0.48 -16.61 6.56
C PRO A 61 1.94 -16.31 6.22
N GLN A 62 2.89 -17.07 6.80
CA GLN A 62 4.32 -16.89 6.56
C GLN A 62 4.68 -17.12 5.08
N TRP A 63 3.85 -17.82 4.32
CA TRP A 63 4.04 -18.02 2.87
C TRP A 63 3.93 -16.72 2.07
N LEU A 64 3.29 -15.68 2.61
CA LEU A 64 3.19 -14.37 1.98
C LEU A 64 4.46 -13.53 2.13
N LEU A 65 5.29 -13.79 3.15
CA LEU A 65 6.44 -12.93 3.47
C LEU A 65 7.44 -12.76 2.32
N PRO A 66 7.81 -13.81 1.55
CA PRO A 66 8.67 -13.65 0.39
C PRO A 66 8.03 -12.77 -0.69
N LEU A 67 6.73 -12.92 -0.95
CA LEU A 67 5.99 -12.14 -1.95
C LEU A 67 5.87 -10.66 -1.56
N ILE A 68 5.58 -10.40 -0.29
CA ILE A 68 5.52 -9.05 0.27
C ILE A 68 6.90 -8.38 0.16
N SER A 69 7.96 -9.08 0.56
CA SER A 69 9.32 -8.55 0.50
C SER A 69 9.73 -8.23 -0.94
N GLU A 70 9.44 -9.13 -1.88
CA GLU A 70 9.74 -8.91 -3.30
C GLU A 70 8.98 -7.70 -3.86
N THR A 71 7.69 -7.56 -3.53
CA THR A 71 6.87 -6.44 -3.98
C THR A 71 7.41 -5.10 -3.44
N ALA A 72 7.78 -5.05 -2.16
CA ALA A 72 8.36 -3.86 -1.54
C ALA A 72 9.77 -3.54 -2.09
N LYS A 73 10.56 -4.55 -2.48
CA LYS A 73 11.86 -4.33 -3.11
C LYS A 73 11.73 -3.77 -4.53
N LYS A 74 10.80 -4.29 -5.34
CA LYS A 74 10.61 -3.86 -6.73
C LYS A 74 10.35 -2.36 -6.87
N VAL A 75 9.65 -1.75 -5.92
CA VAL A 75 9.36 -0.30 -5.97
C VAL A 75 10.58 0.58 -5.67
N ALA A 76 11.72 0.00 -5.28
CA ALA A 76 13.00 0.71 -5.20
C ALA A 76 13.65 0.89 -6.58
N ASP A 77 13.42 -0.06 -7.49
CA ASP A 77 14.04 -0.08 -8.83
C ASP A 77 13.08 0.32 -9.95
N LEU A 78 11.78 0.12 -9.75
CA LEU A 78 10.70 0.43 -10.68
C LEU A 78 9.72 1.43 -10.06
N SER A 79 9.06 2.23 -10.90
CA SER A 79 7.92 3.01 -10.44
C SER A 79 6.80 2.06 -9.98
N PRO A 80 5.97 2.42 -8.97
CA PRO A 80 4.82 1.61 -8.58
C PRO A 80 3.86 1.31 -9.74
N HIS A 81 3.74 2.25 -10.69
CA HIS A 81 2.95 2.08 -11.90
C HIS A 81 3.49 0.93 -12.77
N ASP A 82 4.81 0.89 -13.00
CA ASP A 82 5.43 -0.13 -13.87
C ASP A 82 5.58 -1.49 -13.16
N ALA A 83 5.69 -1.47 -11.82
CA ALA A 83 5.72 -2.67 -11.00
C ALA A 83 4.33 -3.36 -10.89
N GLN A 84 3.24 -2.69 -11.26
CA GLN A 84 1.90 -3.23 -11.12
C GLN A 84 1.70 -4.46 -12.01
N THR A 85 1.22 -5.55 -11.41
CA THR A 85 0.86 -6.79 -12.10
C THR A 85 -0.51 -7.30 -11.64
N GLY A 86 -0.88 -8.53 -12.00
CA GLY A 86 -2.12 -9.16 -11.57
C GLY A 86 -3.27 -9.11 -12.59
N PRO A 87 -4.42 -9.73 -12.28
CA PRO A 87 -5.53 -9.88 -13.22
C PRO A 87 -6.17 -8.55 -13.61
N ALA A 88 -6.35 -7.61 -12.66
CA ALA A 88 -6.89 -6.27 -12.95
C ALA A 88 -5.99 -5.50 -13.94
N ARG A 89 -4.66 -5.55 -13.76
CA ARG A 89 -3.69 -4.95 -14.70
C ARG A 89 -3.79 -5.55 -16.10
N ARG A 90 -4.15 -6.83 -16.25
CA ARG A 90 -4.31 -7.48 -17.56
C ARG A 90 -5.75 -7.47 -18.10
N GLY A 91 -6.72 -6.98 -17.34
CA GLY A 91 -8.15 -7.05 -17.69
C GLY A 91 -8.72 -8.47 -17.67
N ASP A 92 -8.14 -9.37 -16.88
CA ASP A 92 -8.54 -10.78 -16.80
C ASP A 92 -9.81 -10.98 -15.95
N ARG A 93 -10.96 -10.62 -16.53
CA ARG A 93 -12.27 -10.65 -15.86
C ARG A 93 -12.64 -12.02 -15.31
N ARG A 94 -12.31 -13.09 -16.03
CA ARG A 94 -12.60 -14.46 -15.61
C ARG A 94 -11.91 -14.80 -14.29
N VAL A 95 -10.63 -14.45 -14.14
CA VAL A 95 -9.90 -14.67 -12.87
C VAL A 95 -10.48 -13.80 -11.76
N MET A 96 -10.81 -12.54 -12.05
CA MET A 96 -11.39 -11.64 -11.05
C MET A 96 -12.75 -12.14 -10.54
N GLU A 97 -13.64 -12.59 -11.42
CA GLU A 97 -14.92 -13.20 -11.05
C GLU A 97 -14.73 -14.44 -10.18
N ALA A 98 -13.74 -15.28 -10.50
CA ALA A 98 -13.41 -16.44 -9.68
C ALA A 98 -12.91 -16.08 -8.28
N HIS A 99 -12.15 -14.99 -8.12
CA HIS A 99 -11.76 -14.48 -6.80
C HIS A 99 -12.97 -13.94 -6.03
N LEU A 100 -13.88 -13.22 -6.68
CA LEU A 100 -15.09 -12.69 -6.05
C LEU A 100 -16.00 -13.81 -5.51
N MET A 101 -16.09 -14.93 -6.22
CA MET A 101 -16.81 -16.12 -5.74
C MET A 101 -16.16 -16.73 -4.49
N GLN A 102 -14.82 -16.73 -4.41
CA GLN A 102 -14.11 -17.22 -3.22
C GLN A 102 -14.33 -16.32 -1.98
N LEU A 103 -14.67 -15.05 -2.19
CA LEU A 103 -14.91 -14.07 -1.14
C LEU A 103 -16.41 -13.91 -0.78
N GLU A 104 -17.30 -14.77 -1.29
CA GLU A 104 -18.76 -14.63 -1.08
C GLU A 104 -19.18 -14.56 0.39
N SER A 105 -18.49 -15.30 1.27
CA SER A 105 -18.77 -15.30 2.71
C SER A 105 -18.13 -14.12 3.47
N HIS A 106 -17.40 -13.24 2.79
CA HIS A 106 -16.62 -12.13 3.37
C HIS A 106 -16.93 -10.82 2.66
N SER A 107 -18.13 -10.25 2.89
CA SER A 107 -18.66 -9.10 2.16
C SER A 107 -17.72 -7.88 2.14
N GLU A 108 -17.08 -7.58 3.27
CA GLU A 108 -16.16 -6.43 3.37
C GLU A 108 -14.87 -6.66 2.56
N TRP A 109 -14.33 -7.88 2.57
CA TRP A 109 -13.15 -8.21 1.78
C TRP A 109 -13.46 -8.22 0.28
N LYS A 110 -14.66 -8.70 -0.09
CA LYS A 110 -15.14 -8.63 -1.47
C LYS A 110 -15.22 -7.19 -1.96
N LYS A 111 -15.79 -6.28 -1.16
CA LYS A 111 -15.89 -4.86 -1.49
C LYS A 111 -14.51 -4.21 -1.62
N LEU A 112 -13.56 -4.52 -0.73
CA LEU A 112 -12.18 -4.05 -0.83
C LEU A 112 -11.52 -4.54 -2.12
N TYR A 113 -11.69 -5.83 -2.45
CA TYR A 113 -11.16 -6.42 -3.67
C TYR A 113 -11.71 -5.74 -4.93
N GLU A 114 -13.02 -5.48 -4.99
CA GLU A 114 -13.69 -4.80 -6.11
C GLU A 114 -13.14 -3.38 -6.28
N VAL A 115 -13.13 -2.56 -5.21
CA VAL A 115 -12.65 -1.18 -5.27
C VAL A 115 -11.19 -1.09 -5.72
N LEU A 116 -10.31 -1.94 -5.20
CA LEU A 116 -8.90 -1.96 -5.58
C LEU A 116 -8.71 -2.46 -7.01
N SER A 117 -9.42 -3.52 -7.41
CA SER A 117 -9.33 -4.07 -8.77
C SER A 117 -9.85 -3.09 -9.80
N ASP A 118 -10.97 -2.41 -9.55
CA ASP A 118 -11.53 -1.39 -10.42
C ASP A 118 -10.60 -0.18 -10.52
N SER A 119 -10.04 0.28 -9.38
CA SER A 119 -9.08 1.38 -9.39
C SER A 119 -7.84 1.05 -10.21
N ILE A 120 -7.30 -0.17 -10.10
CA ILE A 120 -6.17 -0.64 -10.92
C ILE A 120 -6.61 -0.73 -12.39
N PHE A 121 -7.74 -1.38 -12.68
CA PHE A 121 -8.22 -1.55 -14.05
C PHE A 121 -8.38 -0.20 -14.76
N HIS A 122 -9.05 0.76 -14.12
CA HIS A 122 -9.21 2.11 -14.64
C HIS A 122 -7.88 2.83 -14.88
N GLN A 123 -6.90 2.68 -13.99
CA GLN A 123 -5.59 3.30 -14.18
C GLN A 123 -4.85 2.81 -15.45
N PHE A 124 -5.16 1.61 -15.93
CA PHE A 124 -4.36 0.92 -16.94
C PHE A 124 -5.09 0.56 -18.23
N HIS A 125 -6.42 0.70 -18.27
CA HIS A 125 -7.27 0.33 -19.41
C HIS A 125 -8.26 1.43 -19.82
N HIS A 126 -8.11 2.66 -19.29
CA HIS A 126 -8.79 3.81 -19.87
C HIS A 126 -7.97 4.37 -21.02
N ASP A 127 -8.65 4.61 -22.15
CA ASP A 127 -8.17 5.44 -23.28
C ASP A 127 -8.01 6.90 -22.85
#